data_AF-A0A9E1NBB8-F1
#
_entry.id   AF-A0A9E1NBB8-F1
#
_cell.length_a   1.000
_cell.length_b   1.000
_cell.length_c   1.000
_cell.angle_alpha   90.00
_cell.angle_beta   90.00
_cell.angle_gamma   90.00
#
_symmetry.space_group_name_H-M   'P 1'
#
loop_
_entity.id
_entity.type
_entity.pdbx_description
1 polymer ?
#
loop_
_entity_poly.entity_id
_entity_poly.type
_entity_poly.pdbx_seq_one_letter_code
_entity_poly.pdbx_strand_id
1 'polypeptide(L)'
;MSEGTQRRLAAIVAADVVGYSRLMGADEARTLAALRSHRGELIDGKIAEHGGRIVKTMGDGLLLEFPSVVDATQCVIDVQQAMGRRN
;
A
#
# COMPACT_ATOMS: atom_id res chain seq x y z
N MET A 1 -1.40 27.71 -22.18
CA MET A 1 -0.13 27.01 -21.97
C MET A 1 -0.47 25.53 -21.86
N SER A 2 -0.22 24.72 -22.90
CA SER A 2 -0.42 23.27 -22.76
C SER A 2 0.63 22.74 -21.80
N GLU A 3 0.22 22.31 -20.61
CA GLU A 3 1.05 21.46 -19.75
C GLU A 3 1.34 20.18 -20.52
N GLY A 4 2.55 20.10 -21.09
CA GLY A 4 3.00 18.89 -21.76
C GLY A 4 3.05 17.74 -20.76
N THR A 5 2.47 16.60 -21.11
CA THR A 5 2.56 15.36 -20.34
C THR A 5 4.01 15.09 -19.94
N GLN A 6 4.31 15.19 -18.63
CA GLN A 6 5.64 14.90 -18.12
C GLN A 6 5.84 13.38 -18.09
N ARG A 7 6.72 12.88 -18.95
CA ARG A 7 7.08 11.46 -19.01
C ARG A 7 8.22 11.19 -18.04
N ARG A 8 8.09 10.15 -17.23
CA ARG A 8 9.13 9.67 -16.33
C ARG A 8 9.07 8.15 -16.20
N LEU A 9 10.17 7.54 -15.82
CA LEU A 9 10.18 6.17 -15.31
C LEU A 9 9.61 6.17 -13.89
N ALA A 10 8.81 5.16 -13.57
CA ALA A 10 8.23 4.97 -12.25
C ALA A 10 8.03 3.47 -11.99
N ALA A 11 8.23 3.05 -10.75
CA ALA A 11 7.89 1.71 -10.29
C ALA A 11 6.47 1.73 -9.73
N ILE A 12 5.62 0.83 -10.20
CA ILE A 12 4.22 0.72 -9.77
C ILE A 12 4.05 -0.55 -8.94
N VAL A 13 3.44 -0.43 -7.78
CA VAL A 13 3.10 -1.56 -6.90
C VAL A 13 1.59 -1.64 -6.77
N ALA A 14 1.03 -2.82 -7.02
CA ALA A 14 -0.35 -3.16 -6.68
C ALA A 14 -0.32 -4.14 -5.49
N ALA A 15 -1.04 -3.82 -4.43
CA ALA A 15 -1.12 -4.63 -3.22
C ALA A 15 -2.57 -4.80 -2.78
N ASP A 16 -2.89 -5.92 -2.14
CA ASP A 16 -4.26 -6.26 -1.71
C ASP A 16 -4.23 -7.17 -0.49
N VAL A 17 -5.34 -7.27 0.26
CA VAL A 17 -5.41 -8.12 1.46
C VAL A 17 -5.86 -9.53 1.07
N VAL A 18 -5.01 -10.51 1.35
CA VAL A 18 -5.30 -11.92 1.06
C VAL A 18 -6.54 -12.38 1.82
N GLY A 19 -7.56 -12.82 1.08
CA GLY A 19 -8.80 -13.35 1.64
C GLY A 19 -9.74 -12.29 2.21
N TYR A 20 -9.59 -11.02 1.83
CA TYR A 20 -10.39 -9.91 2.34
C TYR A 20 -11.90 -10.16 2.29
N SER A 21 -12.44 -10.64 1.16
CA SER A 21 -13.89 -10.91 1.05
C SER A 21 -14.38 -11.94 2.08
N ARG A 22 -13.57 -12.95 2.39
CA ARG A 22 -13.89 -13.95 3.42
C ARG A 22 -13.84 -13.34 4.81
N LEU A 23 -12.84 -12.50 5.11
CA LEU A 23 -12.70 -11.81 6.39
C LEU A 23 -13.86 -10.84 6.62
N MET A 24 -14.21 -10.06 5.60
CA MET A 24 -15.37 -9.15 5.60
C MET A 24 -16.68 -9.90 5.85
N GLY A 25 -16.86 -11.07 5.21
CA GLY A 25 -18.06 -11.89 5.42
C GLY A 25 -18.14 -12.52 6.82
N ALA A 26 -17.01 -12.74 7.48
CA ALA A 26 -16.97 -13.28 8.83
C ALA A 26 -17.17 -12.22 9.91
N ASP A 27 -16.49 -11.07 9.78
CA ASP A 27 -16.62 -9.93 10.68
C ASP A 27 -16.16 -8.65 9.98
N GLU A 28 -17.12 -7.90 9.44
CA GLU A 28 -16.88 -6.64 8.74
C GLU A 28 -16.23 -5.58 9.65
N ALA A 29 -16.80 -5.34 10.83
CA ALA A 29 -16.37 -4.25 11.70
C ALA A 29 -14.93 -4.45 12.17
N ARG A 30 -14.58 -5.68 12.56
CA ARG A 30 -13.23 -6.04 12.95
C ARG A 30 -12.25 -5.96 11.79
N THR A 31 -12.62 -6.45 10.62
CA THR A 31 -11.75 -6.44 9.43
C THR A 31 -11.43 -5.00 9.02
N LEU A 32 -12.43 -4.12 8.97
CA LEU A 32 -12.23 -2.70 8.66
C LEU A 32 -11.40 -1.98 9.73
N ALA A 33 -11.59 -2.29 11.01
CA ALA A 33 -10.79 -1.69 12.08
C ALA A 33 -9.32 -2.11 11.98
N ALA A 34 -9.04 -3.40 11.74
CA ALA A 34 -7.70 -3.92 11.55
C ALA A 34 -7.01 -3.29 10.32
N LEU A 35 -7.71 -3.22 9.18
CA LEU A 35 -7.19 -2.59 7.97
C LEU A 35 -6.82 -1.11 8.21
N ARG A 36 -7.67 -0.35 8.91
CA ARG A 36 -7.40 1.05 9.26
C ARG A 36 -6.18 1.19 10.18
N SER A 37 -6.05 0.33 11.19
CA SER A 37 -4.90 0.33 12.10
C SER A 37 -3.60 -0.01 11.36
N HIS A 38 -3.58 -1.07 10.55
CA HIS A 38 -2.40 -1.44 9.77
C HIS A 38 -1.98 -0.32 8.81
N ARG A 39 -2.94 0.35 8.16
CA ARG A 39 -2.65 1.49 7.29
C ARG A 39 -2.10 2.69 8.03
N GLY A 40 -2.81 3.18 9.05
CA GLY A 40 -2.46 4.41 9.76
C GLY A 40 -1.18 4.29 10.59
N GLU A 41 -0.92 3.11 11.16
CA GLU A 41 0.20 2.94 12.09
C GLU A 41 1.46 2.37 11.43
N LEU A 42 1.39 1.88 10.19
CA LEU A 42 2.53 1.21 9.56
C LEU A 42 2.63 1.37 8.05
N ILE A 43 1.62 0.93 7.29
CA ILE A 43 1.75 0.81 5.83
C ILE A 43 1.96 2.19 5.20
N ASP A 44 1.11 3.17 5.51
CA ASP A 44 1.18 4.49 4.90
C ASP A 44 2.47 5.22 5.31
N GLY A 45 2.96 5.00 6.54
CA GLY A 45 4.25 5.53 7.02
C GLY A 45 5.45 4.93 6.29
N LYS A 46 5.47 3.60 6.08
CA LYS A 46 6.54 2.92 5.34
C LYS A 46 6.58 3.32 3.87
N ILE A 47 5.42 3.51 3.24
CA ILE A 47 5.34 4.03 1.88
C ILE A 47 6.02 5.40 1.79
N ALA A 48 5.72 6.30 2.73
CA ALA A 48 6.31 7.64 2.75
C ALA A 48 7.83 7.63 3.04
N GLU A 49 8.29 6.77 3.96
CA GLU A 49 9.72 6.59 4.30
C GLU A 49 10.57 6.23 3.08
N HIS A 50 10.02 5.42 2.18
CA HIS A 50 10.67 4.99 0.93
C HIS A 50 10.33 5.90 -0.27
N GLY A 51 9.79 7.10 -0.04
CA GLY A 51 9.48 8.06 -1.11
C GLY A 51 8.34 7.64 -2.05
N GLY A 52 7.54 6.67 -1.63
CA GLY A 52 6.37 6.19 -2.36
C GLY A 52 5.17 7.13 -2.22
N ARG A 53 4.25 7.02 -3.17
CA ARG A 53 2.97 7.74 -3.17
C ARG A 53 1.83 6.79 -3.43
N ILE A 54 0.76 6.93 -2.65
CA ILE A 54 -0.51 6.26 -2.95
C ILE A 54 -1.16 6.98 -4.13
N VAL A 55 -1.23 6.31 -5.28
CA VAL A 55 -1.90 6.81 -6.48
C VAL A 55 -3.41 6.64 -6.34
N LYS A 56 -3.84 5.48 -5.85
CA LYS A 56 -5.26 5.15 -5.70
C LYS A 56 -5.46 4.09 -4.62
N THR A 57 -6.60 4.16 -3.95
CA THR A 57 -7.11 3.11 -3.06
C THR A 57 -8.36 2.48 -3.69
N MET A 58 -8.53 1.16 -3.57
CA MET A 58 -9.65 0.40 -4.16
C MET A 58 -10.16 -0.64 -3.15
N GLY A 59 -10.91 -0.20 -2.14
CA GLY A 59 -11.28 -1.07 -1.03
C GLY A 59 -10.08 -1.35 -0.13
N ASP A 60 -9.70 -2.62 -0.04
CA ASP A 60 -8.45 -3.09 0.58
C ASP A 60 -7.22 -2.95 -0.33
N GLY A 61 -7.45 -2.78 -1.63
CA GLY A 61 -6.39 -2.62 -2.61
C GLY A 61 -5.69 -1.26 -2.58
N LEU A 62 -4.39 -1.27 -2.82
CA LEU A 62 -3.53 -0.10 -2.97
C LEU A 62 -2.82 -0.12 -4.33
N LEU A 63 -2.79 1.04 -4.99
CA LEU A 63 -1.93 1.30 -6.12
C LEU A 63 -0.92 2.38 -5.72
N LEU A 64 0.35 2.01 -5.72
CA LEU A 64 1.46 2.84 -5.28
C LEU A 64 2.40 3.15 -6.43
N GLU A 65 3.06 4.29 -6.35
CA GLU A 65 4.09 4.71 -7.28
C GLU A 65 5.34 5.14 -6.53
N PHE A 66 6.50 4.69 -7.01
CA PHE A 66 7.81 5.04 -6.49
C PHE A 66 8.70 5.58 -7.62
N PRO A 67 9.66 6.47 -7.31
CA PRO A 67 10.63 6.95 -8.30
C PRO A 67 11.67 5.89 -8.70
N SER A 68 11.81 4.82 -7.92
CA SER A 68 12.81 3.76 -8.09
C SER A 68 12.21 2.38 -7.82
N VAL A 69 12.63 1.38 -8.59
CA VAL A 69 12.30 -0.03 -8.34
C VAL A 69 12.93 -0.54 -7.05
N VAL A 70 14.10 -0.01 -6.67
CA VAL A 70 14.80 -0.40 -5.44
C VAL A 70 13.99 0.07 -4.22
N ASP A 71 13.56 1.33 -4.21
CA ASP A 71 12.76 1.90 -3.13
C ASP A 71 11.41 1.19 -2.99
N ALA A 72 10.74 0.91 -4.12
CA ALA A 72 9.51 0.12 -4.14
C ALA A 72 9.71 -1.28 -3.52
N THR A 73 10.79 -1.96 -3.91
CA THR A 73 11.08 -3.32 -3.44
C THR A 73 11.39 -3.33 -1.95
N GLN A 74 12.25 -2.41 -1.49
CA GLN A 74 12.61 -2.31 -0.08
C GLN A 74 11.38 -1.95 0.78
N CYS A 75 10.54 -1.03 0.32
CA CYS A 75 9.28 -0.70 0.98
C CYS A 75 8.39 -1.93 1.16
N VAL A 76 8.19 -2.72 0.10
CA VAL A 76 7.31 -3.90 0.16
C VAL A 76 7.90 -4.95 1.11
N ILE A 77 9.22 -5.17 1.08
CA ILE A 77 9.89 -6.10 2.02
C ILE A 77 9.68 -5.65 3.46
N ASP A 78 9.93 -4.38 3.77
CA ASP A 78 9.80 -3.84 5.12
C ASP A 78 8.35 -3.94 5.63
N VAL A 79 7.38 -3.60 4.78
CA VAL A 79 5.95 -3.73 5.10
C VAL A 79 5.62 -5.18 5.40
N GLN A 80 6.02 -6.14 4.56
CA GLN A 80 5.71 -7.55 4.77
C GLN A 80 6.37 -8.11 6.03
N GLN A 81 7.64 -7.75 6.31
CA GLN A 81 8.33 -8.16 7.53
C GLN A 81 7.69 -7.58 8.81
N ALA A 82 7.17 -6.36 8.74
CA ALA A 82 6.48 -5.76 9.88
C ALA A 82 5.07 -6.31 10.07
N MET A 83 4.34 -6.55 8.98
CA MET A 83 3.04 -7.22 9.01
C MET A 83 3.14 -8.66 9.54
N GLY A 84 4.19 -9.40 9.18
CA GLY A 84 4.45 -10.74 9.72
C GLY A 84 4.70 -10.78 11.24
N ARG A 85 4.98 -9.63 11.87
CA ARG A 85 5.09 -9.51 13.34
C ARG A 85 3.80 -9.03 14.00
N ARG A 86 2.87 -8.45 13.23
CA ARG A 86 1.59 -7.89 13.71
C ARG A 86 0.42 -8.86 13.54
N ASN A 87 0.50 -9.73 12.54
CA ASN A 87 -0.48 -10.78 12.26
C ASN A 87 -0.18 -12.04 13.08
#